data_AF-A0A6B3DT70-F1
#
_entry.id   AF-A0A6B3DT70-F1
#
_cell.length_a   1.000
_cell.length_b   1.000
_cell.length_c   1.000
_cell.angle_alpha   90.00
_cell.angle_beta   90.00
_cell.angle_gamma   90.00
#
_symmetry.space_group_name_H-M   'P 1'
#
loop_
_entity.id
_entity.type
_entity.pdbx_description
1 polymer ?
#
loop_
_entity_poly.entity_id
_entity_poly.type
_entity_poly.pdbx_seq_one_letter_code
_entity_poly.pdbx_strand_id
1 'polypeptide(L)'
;MQSPRTRAHPRITTGTLLPLAAAWLLTRALMLWLLAHNTHPLLGRGAVAREVWKLYHHWYTTLAHGAFPAHDTLWQYPPGAGPVLLSPALLPGLTYFQGFVALTLAVDALIALALARAGSRPGRSLHGAAYWTLGLPLLLHVPLARYDVQATAFAVLSLLALRRSPRAGGALAALGALV
;
A
#
# COMPACT_ATOMS: atom_id res chain seq x y z
N MET A 1 48.13 -13.47 16.67
CA MET A 1 46.67 -13.70 16.75
C MET A 1 45.97 -12.34 16.82
N GLN A 2 45.40 -11.87 15.69
CA GLN A 2 44.62 -10.62 15.66
C GLN A 2 43.16 -10.93 16.03
N SER A 3 42.68 -10.29 17.11
CA SER A 3 41.27 -10.32 17.52
C SER A 3 40.37 -9.72 16.43
N PRO A 4 39.24 -10.35 16.06
CA PRO A 4 38.32 -9.77 15.10
C PRO A 4 37.63 -8.56 15.74
N ARG A 5 37.93 -7.35 15.24
CA ARG A 5 37.18 -6.14 15.58
C ARG A 5 35.74 -6.33 15.13
N THR A 6 34.84 -6.60 16.08
CA THR A 6 33.39 -6.52 15.88
C THR A 6 33.06 -5.09 15.43
N ARG A 7 32.79 -4.90 14.13
CA ARG A 7 32.28 -3.61 13.62
C ARG A 7 30.93 -3.37 14.28
N ALA A 8 30.88 -2.44 15.23
CA ALA A 8 29.62 -1.97 15.78
C ALA A 8 28.79 -1.38 14.64
N HIS A 9 27.69 -2.05 14.28
CA HIS A 9 26.77 -1.50 13.29
C HIS A 9 26.16 -0.22 13.86
N PRO A 10 26.22 0.92 13.15
CA PRO A 10 25.67 2.17 13.65
C PRO A 10 24.18 1.99 13.96
N ARG A 11 23.80 2.38 15.17
CA ARG A 11 22.41 2.31 15.63
C ARG A 11 21.62 3.37 14.87
N ILE A 12 20.55 2.97 14.17
CA ILE A 12 19.68 3.89 13.42
C ILE A 12 19.03 4.86 14.41
N THR A 13 19.32 6.16 14.27
CA THR A 13 18.83 7.21 15.17
C THR A 13 17.56 7.86 14.62
N THR A 14 16.83 8.57 15.47
CA THR A 14 15.69 9.44 15.09
C THR A 14 16.05 10.40 13.95
N GLY A 15 17.30 10.90 13.91
CA GLY A 15 17.80 11.76 12.84
C GLY A 15 17.81 11.13 11.44
N THR A 16 17.87 9.79 11.34
CA THR A 16 17.79 9.07 10.06
C THR A 16 16.36 8.72 9.64
N LEU A 17 15.40 8.73 10.56
CA LEU A 17 13.98 8.49 10.26
C LEU A 17 13.27 9.75 9.76
N LEU A 18 13.71 10.93 10.22
CA LEU A 18 13.16 12.21 9.79
C LEU A 18 13.26 12.44 8.26
N PRO A 19 14.43 12.29 7.60
CA PRO A 19 14.53 12.47 6.16
C PRO A 19 13.70 11.43 5.39
N LEU A 20 13.59 10.20 5.90
CA LEU A 20 12.73 9.17 5.31
C LEU A 20 11.25 9.54 5.38
N ALA A 21 10.79 10.06 6.53
CA ALA A 21 9.42 10.53 6.70
C ALA A 21 9.12 11.75 5.82
N ALA A 22 10.05 12.71 5.74
CA ALA A 22 9.93 13.85 4.85
C ALA A 22 9.87 13.44 3.37
N ALA A 23 10.73 12.51 2.94
CA ALA A 23 10.70 11.95 1.59
C ALA A 23 9.39 11.21 1.30
N TRP A 24 8.86 10.46 2.28
CA TRP A 24 7.55 9.81 2.15
C TRP A 24 6.44 10.85 1.95
N LEU A 25 6.36 11.87 2.81
CA LEU A 25 5.36 12.93 2.68
C LEU A 25 5.45 13.65 1.33
N LEU A 26 6.66 14.02 0.89
CA LEU A 26 6.86 14.73 -0.36
C LEU A 26 6.46 13.88 -1.58
N THR A 27 6.86 12.60 -1.60
CA THR A 27 6.51 11.69 -2.70
C THR A 27 5.01 11.43 -2.75
N ARG A 28 4.32 11.29 -1.61
CA ARG A 28 2.86 11.06 -1.58
C ARG A 28 2.09 12.32 -1.94
N ALA A 29 2.57 13.50 -1.53
CA ALA A 29 2.03 14.77 -1.98
C ALA A 29 2.13 14.92 -3.50
N LEU A 30 3.28 14.55 -4.09
CA LEU A 30 3.45 14.54 -5.56
C LEU A 30 2.49 13.56 -6.23
N MET A 31 2.36 12.33 -5.73
CA MET A 31 1.44 11.34 -6.29
C MET A 31 -0.03 11.80 -6.20
N LEU A 32 -0.43 12.43 -5.10
CA LEU A 32 -1.74 13.05 -4.95
C LEU A 32 -1.96 14.20 -5.92
N TRP A 33 -0.94 15.05 -6.10
CA TRP A 33 -0.99 16.12 -7.09
C TRP A 33 -1.16 15.57 -8.51
N LEU A 34 -0.40 14.53 -8.87
CA LEU A 34 -0.54 13.82 -10.15
C LEU A 34 -1.93 13.20 -10.30
N LEU A 35 -2.49 12.62 -9.23
CA LEU A 35 -3.82 12.06 -9.23
C LEU A 35 -4.88 13.13 -9.45
N ALA A 36 -4.76 14.29 -8.79
CA ALA A 36 -5.68 15.41 -8.96
C ALA A 36 -5.65 15.98 -10.39
N HIS A 37 -4.51 15.87 -11.09
CA HIS A 37 -4.32 16.36 -12.46
C HIS A 37 -4.37 15.23 -13.52
N ASN A 38 -4.89 14.06 -13.16
CA ASN A 38 -4.85 12.86 -14.02
C ASN A 38 -5.54 13.03 -15.40
N THR A 39 -6.38 14.05 -15.57
CA THR A 39 -7.09 14.36 -16.82
C THR A 39 -6.15 14.86 -17.91
N HIS A 40 -4.93 15.28 -17.56
CA HIS A 40 -3.92 15.70 -18.51
C HIS A 40 -3.58 14.56 -19.50
N PRO A 41 -3.40 14.83 -20.81
CA PRO A 41 -3.12 13.79 -21.81
C PRO A 41 -1.92 12.90 -21.48
N LEU A 42 -0.84 13.50 -20.96
CA LEU A 42 0.38 12.78 -20.55
C LEU A 42 0.16 11.85 -19.34
N LEU A 43 -0.95 12.02 -18.60
CA LEU A 43 -1.29 11.22 -17.43
C LEU A 43 -2.43 10.22 -17.71
N GLY A 44 -2.72 9.95 -18.99
CA GLY A 44 -3.68 8.93 -19.40
C GLY A 44 -5.13 9.41 -19.44
N ARG A 45 -5.38 10.73 -19.48
CA ARG A 45 -6.74 11.32 -19.62
C ARG A 45 -7.72 10.78 -18.57
N GLY A 46 -7.23 10.57 -17.35
CA GLY A 46 -7.97 10.05 -16.21
C GLY A 46 -8.42 8.60 -16.34
N ALA A 47 -7.94 7.80 -17.28
CA ALA A 47 -8.36 6.41 -17.46
C ALA A 47 -8.24 5.56 -16.17
N VAL A 48 -7.14 5.71 -15.42
CA VAL A 48 -6.88 4.90 -14.22
C VAL A 48 -7.78 5.31 -13.05
N ALA A 49 -7.86 6.61 -12.75
CA ALA A 49 -8.83 7.10 -11.77
C ALA A 49 -10.28 6.76 -12.18
N ARG A 50 -10.51 6.61 -13.50
CA ARG A 50 -11.79 6.20 -14.02
C ARG A 50 -12.17 4.75 -13.71
N GLU A 51 -11.26 3.91 -13.25
CA GLU A 51 -11.60 2.57 -12.77
C GLU A 51 -12.27 2.65 -11.39
N VAL A 52 -11.73 3.44 -10.47
CA VAL A 52 -12.25 3.52 -9.08
C VAL A 52 -13.64 4.15 -9.00
N TRP A 53 -13.86 5.30 -9.62
CA TRP A 53 -15.16 6.00 -9.56
C TRP A 53 -16.31 5.25 -10.27
N LYS A 54 -16.03 4.37 -11.23
CA LYS A 54 -17.05 3.71 -12.05
C LYS A 54 -17.09 2.23 -11.78
N LEU A 55 -16.00 1.51 -12.05
CA LEU A 55 -15.97 0.06 -11.95
C LEU A 55 -15.99 -0.39 -10.49
N TYR A 56 -15.10 0.14 -9.65
CA TYR A 56 -15.05 -0.26 -8.25
C TYR A 56 -16.29 0.21 -7.48
N HIS A 57 -16.79 1.41 -7.78
CA HIS A 57 -18.04 1.88 -7.19
C HIS A 57 -19.23 1.03 -7.63
N HIS A 58 -19.28 0.57 -8.89
CA HIS A 58 -20.31 -0.35 -9.38
C HIS A 58 -20.25 -1.72 -8.68
N TRP A 59 -19.05 -2.27 -8.47
CA TRP A 59 -18.92 -3.50 -7.70
C TRP A 59 -19.28 -3.31 -6.24
N TYR A 60 -18.89 -2.17 -5.64
CA TYR A 60 -19.27 -1.79 -4.29
C TYR A 60 -20.79 -1.82 -4.11
N THR A 61 -21.58 -1.26 -5.04
CA THR A 61 -23.05 -1.28 -4.89
C THR A 61 -23.60 -2.70 -4.89
N THR A 62 -23.09 -3.60 -5.74
CA THR A 62 -23.50 -5.02 -5.73
C THR A 62 -23.10 -5.72 -4.42
N LEU A 63 -21.84 -5.54 -4.00
CA LEU A 63 -21.29 -6.09 -2.76
C LEU A 63 -22.06 -5.62 -1.52
N ALA A 64 -22.49 -4.35 -1.49
CA ALA A 64 -23.24 -3.78 -0.38
C ALA A 64 -24.62 -4.42 -0.20
N HIS A 65 -25.18 -5.06 -1.23
CA HIS A 65 -26.40 -5.86 -1.14
C HIS A 65 -26.15 -7.32 -0.76
N GLY A 66 -24.91 -7.69 -0.42
CA GLY A 66 -24.55 -9.05 0.01
C GLY A 66 -24.32 -10.03 -1.14
N ALA A 67 -24.12 -9.54 -2.37
CA ALA A 67 -23.87 -10.37 -3.55
C ALA A 67 -22.53 -10.03 -4.19
N PHE A 68 -21.88 -11.02 -4.80
CA PHE A 68 -20.74 -10.77 -5.69
C PHE A 68 -21.25 -10.47 -7.11
N PRO A 69 -20.56 -9.62 -7.89
CA PRO A 69 -20.92 -9.33 -9.28
C PRO A 69 -20.53 -10.50 -10.20
N ALA A 70 -21.07 -11.69 -9.94
CA ALA A 70 -20.70 -12.95 -10.58
C ALA A 70 -21.03 -13.02 -12.08
N HIS A 71 -21.88 -12.12 -12.57
CA HIS A 71 -22.24 -12.00 -13.99
C HIS A 71 -21.46 -10.87 -14.70
N ASP A 72 -20.62 -10.13 -13.99
CA ASP A 72 -19.74 -9.13 -14.58
C ASP A 72 -18.43 -9.79 -15.01
N THR A 73 -18.13 -9.76 -16.30
CA THR A 73 -16.91 -10.36 -16.88
C THR A 73 -15.62 -9.66 -16.44
N LEU A 74 -15.74 -8.43 -15.93
CA LEU A 74 -14.62 -7.67 -15.38
C LEU A 74 -14.31 -8.06 -13.92
N TRP A 75 -15.22 -8.76 -13.22
CA TRP A 75 -14.95 -9.28 -11.89
C TRP A 75 -14.14 -10.57 -11.98
N GLN A 76 -12.83 -10.48 -11.73
CA GLN A 76 -11.89 -11.60 -11.82
C GLN A 76 -11.10 -11.81 -10.52
N TYR A 77 -11.64 -11.27 -9.42
CA TYR A 77 -10.93 -11.20 -8.15
C TYR A 77 -11.48 -12.20 -7.13
N PRO A 78 -10.63 -12.73 -6.25
CA PRO A 78 -11.11 -13.61 -5.19
C PRO A 78 -11.94 -12.82 -4.14
N PRO A 79 -12.67 -13.53 -3.25
CA PRO A 79 -13.63 -12.89 -2.35
C PRO A 79 -13.06 -11.84 -1.40
N GLY A 80 -11.76 -11.89 -1.10
CA GLY A 80 -11.06 -10.92 -0.24
C GLY A 80 -10.95 -9.52 -0.84
N ALA A 81 -11.13 -9.35 -2.16
CA ALA A 81 -11.31 -8.03 -2.78
C ALA A 81 -12.58 -7.33 -2.29
N GLY A 82 -13.63 -8.09 -1.92
CA GLY A 82 -14.91 -7.57 -1.48
C GLY A 82 -14.78 -6.57 -0.31
N PRO A 83 -14.19 -6.98 0.84
CA PRO A 83 -13.93 -6.07 1.96
C PRO A 83 -13.12 -4.83 1.59
N VAL A 84 -12.15 -4.94 0.67
CA VAL A 84 -11.36 -3.79 0.20
C VAL A 84 -12.25 -2.77 -0.51
N LEU A 85 -13.16 -3.23 -1.38
CA LEU A 85 -14.08 -2.37 -2.12
C LEU A 85 -15.27 -1.88 -1.27
N LEU A 86 -15.62 -2.58 -0.19
CA LEU A 86 -16.63 -2.10 0.78
C LEU A 86 -16.09 -1.02 1.72
N SER A 87 -14.81 -1.12 2.08
CA SER A 87 -14.19 -0.28 3.12
C SER A 87 -14.25 1.25 2.91
N PRO A 88 -14.23 1.82 1.67
CA PRO A 88 -14.33 3.27 1.49
C PRO A 88 -15.60 3.88 2.08
N ALA A 89 -16.71 3.12 2.12
CA ALA A 89 -17.98 3.59 2.67
C ALA A 89 -17.96 3.74 4.20
N LEU A 90 -16.92 3.25 4.88
CA LEU A 90 -16.75 3.40 6.33
C LEU A 90 -16.22 4.79 6.73
N LEU A 91 -15.84 5.64 5.76
CA LEU A 91 -15.27 6.95 6.01
C LEU A 91 -16.32 8.05 5.74
N PRO A 92 -17.07 8.52 6.77
CA PRO A 92 -18.11 9.51 6.58
C PRO A 92 -17.54 10.86 6.13
N GLY A 93 -18.29 11.58 5.30
CA GLY A 93 -17.91 12.89 4.79
C GLY A 93 -16.96 12.87 3.58
N LEU A 94 -16.55 11.68 3.10
CA LEU A 94 -15.77 11.51 1.88
C LEU A 94 -16.61 10.88 0.77
N THR A 95 -16.33 11.26 -0.49
CA THR A 95 -16.82 10.49 -1.65
C THR A 95 -16.17 9.10 -1.66
N TYR A 96 -16.79 8.12 -2.32
CA TYR A 96 -16.22 6.76 -2.43
C TYR A 96 -14.76 6.78 -2.95
N PHE A 97 -14.47 7.60 -3.96
CA PHE A 97 -13.12 7.77 -4.50
C PHE A 97 -12.14 8.34 -3.47
N GLN A 98 -12.53 9.39 -2.75
CA GLN A 98 -11.69 9.97 -1.69
C GLN A 98 -11.46 8.98 -0.54
N GLY A 99 -12.50 8.25 -0.14
CA GLY A 99 -12.40 7.20 0.87
C GLY A 99 -11.43 6.10 0.45
N PHE A 100 -11.51 5.67 -0.81
CA PHE A 100 -10.59 4.69 -1.38
C PHE A 100 -9.14 5.19 -1.34
N VAL A 101 -8.88 6.39 -1.86
CA VAL A 101 -7.52 6.99 -1.86
C VAL A 101 -6.99 7.17 -0.43
N ALA A 102 -7.83 7.60 0.52
CA ALA A 102 -7.45 7.76 1.91
C ALA A 102 -7.05 6.42 2.55
N LEU A 103 -7.81 5.35 2.31
CA LEU A 103 -7.48 4.01 2.79
C LEU A 103 -6.21 3.47 2.13
N THR A 104 -6.02 3.70 0.82
CA THR A 104 -4.79 3.35 0.11
C THR A 104 -3.57 4.03 0.72
N LEU A 105 -3.65 5.33 1.03
CA LEU A 105 -2.58 6.07 1.71
C LEU A 105 -2.33 5.57 3.13
N ALA A 106 -3.39 5.22 3.87
CA ALA A 106 -3.25 4.65 5.21
C ALA A 106 -2.50 3.31 5.19
N VAL A 107 -2.81 2.45 4.21
CA VAL A 107 -2.14 1.16 4.03
C VAL A 107 -0.71 1.33 3.51
N ASP A 108 -0.46 2.27 2.60
CA ASP A 108 0.89 2.65 2.19
C ASP A 108 1.74 3.15 3.37
N ALA A 109 1.17 3.97 4.25
CA ALA A 109 1.83 4.42 5.47
C ALA A 109 2.14 3.26 6.42
N LEU A 110 1.21 2.29 6.56
CA LEU A 110 1.41 1.07 7.33
C LEU A 110 2.60 0.26 6.80
N ILE A 111 2.71 0.08 5.48
CA ILE A 111 3.83 -0.61 4.82
C ILE A 111 5.14 0.12 5.12
N ALA A 112 5.20 1.42 4.85
CA ALA A 112 6.40 2.24 5.05
C ALA A 112 6.87 2.16 6.51
N LEU A 113 5.93 2.22 7.47
CA LEU A 113 6.22 2.15 8.89
C LEU A 113 6.64 0.74 9.33
N ALA A 114 6.05 -0.32 8.78
CA ALA A 114 6.45 -1.70 9.06
C ALA A 114 7.88 -1.97 8.57
N LEU A 115 8.21 -1.50 7.36
CA LEU A 115 9.55 -1.59 6.79
C LEU A 115 10.57 -0.77 7.58
N ALA A 116 10.23 0.47 7.97
CA ALA A 116 11.09 1.30 8.80
C ALA A 116 11.36 0.64 10.16
N ARG A 117 10.32 0.15 10.83
CA ARG A 117 10.46 -0.58 12.12
C ARG A 117 11.30 -1.85 12.00
N ALA A 118 11.20 -2.58 10.89
CA ALA A 118 12.03 -3.75 10.63
C ALA A 118 13.49 -3.36 10.38
N GLY A 119 13.71 -2.28 9.63
CA GLY A 119 15.02 -1.75 9.26
C GLY A 119 15.78 -1.08 10.40
N SER A 120 15.08 -0.49 11.37
CA SER A 120 15.69 0.17 12.54
C SER A 120 16.23 -0.78 13.61
N ARG A 121 16.04 -2.11 13.46
CA ARG A 121 16.56 -3.08 14.44
C ARG A 121 18.09 -3.20 14.35
N PRO A 122 18.79 -3.56 15.45
CA PRO A 122 20.23 -3.76 15.41
C PRO A 122 20.66 -4.74 14.31
N GLY A 123 21.68 -4.36 13.53
CA GLY A 123 22.17 -5.17 12.40
C GLY A 123 21.25 -5.22 11.18
N ARG A 124 20.26 -4.31 11.09
CA ARG A 124 19.39 -4.14 9.92
C ARG A 124 19.61 -2.76 9.28
N SER A 125 18.91 -2.49 8.18
CA SER A 125 19.03 -1.23 7.43
C SER A 125 17.68 -0.74 6.93
N LEU A 126 17.56 0.56 6.70
CA LEU A 126 16.34 1.21 6.20
C LEU A 126 16.12 1.05 4.68
N HIS A 127 16.96 0.29 3.97
CA HIS A 127 16.88 0.17 2.51
C HIS A 127 15.50 -0.25 2.01
N GLY A 128 14.83 -1.22 2.67
CA GLY A 128 13.49 -1.63 2.28
C GLY A 128 12.47 -0.48 2.36
N ALA A 129 12.52 0.33 3.42
CA ALA A 129 11.66 1.49 3.57
C ALA A 129 12.01 2.59 2.55
N ALA A 130 13.31 2.81 2.30
CA ALA A 130 13.76 3.78 1.30
C ALA A 130 13.33 3.38 -0.12
N TYR A 131 13.48 2.10 -0.50
CA TYR A 131 13.05 1.58 -1.80
C TYR A 131 11.53 1.66 -1.96
N TRP A 132 10.75 1.37 -0.92
CA TRP A 132 9.31 1.57 -0.96
C TRP A 132 8.95 3.05 -1.14
N THR A 133 9.58 3.94 -0.35
CA THR A 133 9.31 5.37 -0.40
C THR A 133 9.64 5.99 -1.76
N LEU A 134 10.78 5.64 -2.35
CA LEU A 134 11.25 6.23 -3.61
C LEU A 134 10.78 5.47 -4.85
N GLY A 135 10.54 4.17 -4.75
CA GLY A 135 10.13 3.32 -5.87
C GLY A 135 8.65 3.46 -6.22
N LEU A 136 7.76 3.54 -5.23
CA LEU A 136 6.32 3.68 -5.47
C LEU A 136 5.93 4.88 -6.36
N PRO A 137 6.46 6.11 -6.17
CA PRO A 137 6.12 7.25 -7.02
C PRO A 137 6.62 7.13 -8.47
N LEU A 138 7.50 6.17 -8.80
CA LEU A 138 7.88 5.89 -10.19
C LEU A 138 6.71 5.34 -11.02
N LEU A 139 5.67 4.84 -10.34
CA LEU A 139 4.39 4.43 -10.93
C LEU A 139 3.38 5.59 -11.03
N LEU A 140 3.84 6.83 -10.81
CA LEU A 140 3.04 8.05 -10.84
C LEU A 140 1.88 7.97 -9.83
N HIS A 141 0.65 8.25 -10.27
CA HIS A 141 -0.55 8.21 -9.43
C HIS A 141 -1.25 6.85 -9.41
N VAL A 142 -0.82 5.90 -10.25
CA VAL A 142 -1.52 4.62 -10.47
C VAL A 142 -1.74 3.84 -9.16
N PRO A 143 -0.75 3.73 -8.25
CA PRO A 143 -0.95 3.00 -6.99
C PRO A 143 -2.02 3.61 -6.08
N LEU A 144 -2.37 4.89 -6.22
CA LEU A 144 -3.43 5.53 -5.43
C LEU A 144 -4.83 5.24 -5.98
N ALA A 145 -4.92 4.81 -7.23
CA ALA A 145 -6.17 4.52 -7.94
C ALA A 145 -6.33 3.02 -8.26
N ARG A 146 -5.55 2.17 -7.61
CA ARG A 146 -5.68 0.71 -7.66
C ARG A 146 -5.49 0.14 -6.28
N TYR A 147 -6.09 -1.01 -5.99
CA TYR A 147 -5.97 -1.61 -4.67
C TYR A 147 -4.75 -2.55 -4.51
N ASP A 148 -3.80 -2.48 -5.46
CA ASP A 148 -2.57 -3.27 -5.41
C ASP A 148 -1.74 -2.99 -4.14
N VAL A 149 -1.83 -1.78 -3.58
CA VAL A 149 -1.15 -1.42 -2.31
C VAL A 149 -1.71 -2.24 -1.14
N GLN A 150 -3.04 -2.44 -1.09
CA GLN A 150 -3.71 -3.25 -0.08
C GLN A 150 -3.28 -4.71 -0.16
N ALA A 151 -3.26 -5.29 -1.37
CA ALA A 151 -2.74 -6.64 -1.58
C ALA A 151 -1.25 -6.75 -1.20
N THR A 152 -0.44 -5.76 -1.59
CA THR A 152 1.00 -5.72 -1.29
C THR A 152 1.28 -5.65 0.22
N ALA A 153 0.40 -5.01 1.00
CA ALA A 153 0.54 -4.96 2.45
C ALA A 153 0.58 -6.35 3.08
N PHE A 154 -0.29 -7.26 2.63
CA PHE A 154 -0.28 -8.65 3.09
C PHE A 154 1.04 -9.35 2.78
N ALA A 155 1.56 -9.18 1.56
CA ALA A 155 2.84 -9.76 1.16
C ALA A 155 4.01 -9.23 2.02
N VAL A 156 4.10 -7.91 2.19
CA VAL A 156 5.15 -7.29 3.01
C VAL A 156 5.07 -7.76 4.47
N LEU A 157 3.88 -7.69 5.07
CA LEU A 157 3.69 -8.10 6.46
C LEU A 157 3.94 -9.60 6.65
N SER A 158 3.55 -10.43 5.68
CA SER A 158 3.84 -11.87 5.66
C SER A 158 5.35 -12.14 5.74
N LEU A 159 6.13 -11.52 4.85
CA LEU A 159 7.59 -11.69 4.83
C LEU A 159 8.26 -11.20 6.12
N LEU A 160 7.80 -10.08 6.67
CA LEU A 160 8.31 -9.54 7.93
C LEU A 160 7.96 -10.44 9.13
N ALA A 161 6.79 -11.09 9.11
CA ALA A 161 6.33 -11.99 10.16
C ALA A 161 7.00 -13.36 10.11
N LEU A 162 7.34 -13.86 8.91
CA LEU A 162 7.81 -15.22 8.65
C LEU A 162 8.97 -15.65 9.57
N ARG A 163 9.93 -14.74 9.83
CA ARG A 163 11.09 -15.02 10.69
C ARG A 163 10.77 -15.20 12.17
N ARG A 164 9.65 -14.63 12.65
CA ARG A 164 9.24 -14.67 14.07
C ARG A 164 8.11 -15.66 14.31
N SER A 165 7.17 -15.74 13.38
CA SER A 165 6.03 -16.65 13.43
C SER A 165 5.68 -17.10 12.01
N PRO A 166 6.13 -18.30 11.59
CA PRO A 166 5.78 -18.84 10.28
C PRO A 166 4.28 -18.98 10.08
N ARG A 167 3.53 -19.28 11.15
CA ARG A 167 2.06 -19.37 11.12
C ARG A 167 1.42 -18.02 10.77
N ALA A 168 1.84 -16.94 11.42
CA ALA A 168 1.32 -15.60 11.12
C ALA A 168 1.71 -15.15 9.70
N GLY A 169 2.95 -15.44 9.28
CA GLY A 169 3.38 -15.18 7.91
C GLY A 169 2.53 -15.93 6.88
N GLY A 170 2.28 -17.22 7.09
CA GLY A 170 1.42 -18.04 6.23
C GLY A 170 -0.03 -17.55 6.18
N ALA A 171 -0.61 -17.18 7.33
CA ALA A 171 -1.96 -16.64 7.39
C ALA A 171 -2.09 -15.33 6.60
N LEU A 172 -1.12 -14.40 6.75
CA LEU A 172 -1.09 -13.17 5.98
C LEU A 172 -0.92 -13.42 4.48
N ALA A 173 -0.10 -14.40 4.09
CA ALA A 173 0.05 -14.78 2.68
C ALA A 173 -1.25 -15.35 2.11
N ALA A 174 -1.94 -16.22 2.85
CA ALA A 174 -3.21 -16.80 2.44
C ALA A 174 -4.30 -15.71 2.30
N LEU A 175 -4.38 -14.78 3.25
CA LEU A 175 -5.30 -13.64 3.15
C LEU A 175 -4.96 -12.74 1.96
N GLY A 176 -3.69 -12.46 1.72
CA GLY A 176 -3.23 -11.70 0.57
C GLY A 176 -3.56 -12.38 -0.77
N ALA A 177 -3.49 -13.70 -0.84
CA ALA A 177 -3.86 -14.47 -2.04
C ALA A 177 -5.38 -14.48 -2.30
N LEU A 178 -6.19 -14.11 -1.31
CA LEU A 178 -7.64 -13.97 -1.45
C LEU A 178 -8.06 -12.54 -1.85
N VAL A 179 -7.15 -11.56 -1.82
CA VAL A 179 -7.40 -10.18 -2.27
C VAL A 179 -7.15 -10.07 -3.76
#